data_AF-A0A931LGE5-F1
#
_entry.id   AF-A0A931LGE5-F1
#
_cell.length_a   1.000
_cell.length_b   1.000
_cell.length_c   1.000
_cell.angle_alpha   90.00
_cell.angle_beta   90.00
_cell.angle_gamma   90.00
#
_symmetry.space_group_name_H-M   'P 1'
#
loop_
_entity.id
_entity.type
_entity.pdbx_description
1 polymer ?
#
loop_
_entity_poly.entity_id
_entity_poly.type
_entity_poly.pdbx_seq_one_letter_code
_entity_poly.pdbx_strand_id
1 'polypeptide(L)' 'MPAVGEPAPDFTLPTHEGRQVALADYRGRRRVVLWFSKGLF' A
#
# COMPACT_ATOMS: atom_id res chain seq x y z
N MET A 1 -11.65 9.27 5.00
CA MET A 1 -11.77 8.41 3.80
C MET A 1 -10.66 8.79 2.84
N PRO A 2 -10.12 7.88 2.00
CA PRO A 2 -9.13 8.25 1.00
C PRO A 2 -9.73 9.26 0.01
N ALA A 3 -9.01 10.34 -0.28
CA ALA A 3 -9.41 11.38 -1.24
C ALA A 3 -8.29 11.61 -2.27
N VAL A 4 -8.67 11.86 -3.53
CA VAL A 4 -7.70 12.15 -4.60
C VAL A 4 -7.02 13.49 -4.33
N GLY A 5 -5.69 13.54 -4.46
CA GLY A 5 -4.87 14.72 -4.21
C GLY A 5 -4.39 14.87 -2.76
N GLU A 6 -4.98 14.12 -1.84
CA GLU A 6 -4.50 14.03 -0.46
C GLU A 6 -3.43 12.92 -0.32
N PRO A 7 -2.56 13.00 0.71
CA PRO A 7 -1.65 11.91 1.02
C PRO A 7 -2.42 10.58 1.20
N ALA A 8 -1.92 9.53 0.55
CA ALA A 8 -2.48 8.18 0.74
C ALA A 8 -2.40 7.78 2.23
N PRO A 9 -3.46 7.18 2.80
CA PRO A 9 -3.45 6.69 4.17
C PRO A 9 -2.29 5.71 4.40
N ASP A 10 -1.64 5.83 5.54
CA ASP A 10 -0.59 4.89 5.89
C ASP A 10 -1.15 3.56 6.36
N PHE A 11 -0.47 2.48 6.00
CA PHE A 11 -0.76 1.14 6.49
C PHE A 11 0.48 0.26 6.37
N THR A 12 0.48 -0.78 7.19
CA THR A 12 1.47 -1.86 7.13
C THR A 12 0.73 -3.18 6.92
N LEU A 13 1.17 -3.96 5.93
CA LEU A 13 0.58 -5.26 5.61
C LEU A 13 1.66 -6.34 5.55
N PRO A 14 1.29 -7.59 5.88
CA PRO A 14 2.16 -8.72 5.63
C PRO A 14 2.24 -9.00 4.13
N THR A 15 3.44 -9.34 3.69
CA THR A 15 3.70 -9.95 2.40
C THR A 15 3.37 -11.44 2.44
N HIS A 16 3.30 -12.09 1.27
CA HIS A 16 3.12 -13.54 1.18
C HIS A 16 4.23 -14.35 1.86
N GLU A 17 5.40 -13.75 2.08
CA GLU A 17 6.54 -14.35 2.78
C GLU A 17 6.52 -14.08 4.31
N GLY A 18 5.46 -13.42 4.82
CA GLY A 18 5.33 -13.08 6.24
C GLY A 18 6.11 -11.85 6.68
N ARG A 19 6.87 -11.20 5.79
CA ARG A 19 7.55 -9.92 6.07
C ARG A 19 6.55 -8.77 6.07
N GLN A 20 6.75 -7.77 6.92
CA GLN A 20 5.94 -6.55 6.92
C GLN A 20 6.43 -5.55 5.87
N VAL A 21 5.49 -4.89 5.20
CA VAL A 21 5.75 -3.76 4.29
C VAL A 21 4.84 -2.60 4.67
N ALA A 22 5.42 -1.41 4.85
CA ALA A 22 4.66 -0.17 5.04
C ALA A 22 4.58 0.62 3.74
N LEU A 23 3.47 1.32 3.50
CA LEU A 23 3.36 2.23 2.36
C LEU A 23 4.41 3.36 2.46
N ALA A 24 4.73 3.78 3.68
CA ALA A 24 5.78 4.75 3.98
C ALA A 24 7.16 4.39 3.38
N ASP A 25 7.48 3.09 3.27
CA ASP A 25 8.80 2.61 2.82
C ASP A 25 9.12 3.04 1.37
N TYR A 26 8.09 3.37 0.59
CA TYR A 26 8.22 3.79 -0.81
C TYR A 26 8.21 5.31 -1.02
N ARG A 27 7.89 6.10 0.01
CA ARG A 27 7.80 7.56 -0.09
C ARG A 27 9.14 8.17 -0.54
N GLY A 28 9.09 9.03 -1.56
CA GLY A 28 10.27 9.68 -2.14
C GLY A 28 11.24 8.75 -2.87
N ARG A 29 10.98 7.44 -2.89
CA ARG A 29 11.85 6.44 -3.55
C ARG A 29 11.26 5.97 -4.87
N ARG A 30 9.95 5.68 -4.93
CA ARG A 30 9.27 5.14 -6.12
C ARG A 30 7.81 5.58 -6.18
N ARG A 31 7.25 5.68 -7.39
CA ARG A 31 5.80 5.79 -7.60
C ARG A 31 5.16 4.43 -7.32
N VAL A 32 4.03 4.42 -6.61
CA VAL A 32 3.35 3.20 -6.17
C VAL A 32 1.95 3.16 -6.76
N VAL A 33 1.53 1.98 -7.22
CA VAL A 33 0.14 1.67 -7.58
C VAL A 33 -0.37 0.64 -6.58
N LEU A 34 -1.51 0.93 -5.95
CA LEU A 34 -2.16 0.02 -5.02
C LEU A 34 -3.40 -0.58 -5.69
N TRP A 35 -3.49 -1.90 -5.65
CA TRP A 35 -4.61 -2.66 -6.19
C TRP A 35 -5.12 -3.62 -5.11
N PHE A 36 -6.40 -3.49 -4.75
CA PHE A 36 -7.05 -4.36 -3.78
C PHE A 36 -8.04 -5.27 -4.52
N SER A 37 -7.84 -6.59 -4.41
CA SER A 37 -8.74 -7.60 -4.95
C SER A 37 -9.38 -8.39 -3.81
N LYS A 38 -10.66 -8.73 -3.94
CA LYS A 38 -11.45 -9.42 -2.91
C LYS A 38 -11.20 -10.94 -2.85
N GLY A 39 -9.99 -11.38 -3.19
CA GLY A 39 -9.67 -12.77 -3.54
C GLY A 39 -9.99 -13.04 -5.01
N LEU A 40 -9.04 -13.60 -5.75
CA LEU A 40 -9.28 -14.11 -7.09
C LEU A 40 -10.04 -15.44 -6.93
N PHE A 41 -11.35 -15.40 -7.11
CA PHE A 41 -12.18 -16.52 -7.53
C PHE A 41 -13.06 -16.04 -8.68
#